data_AF-A0A829S3N6-F1
#
_entry.id   AF-A0A829S3N6-F1
#
_cell.length_a   1.000
_cell.length_b   1.000
_cell.length_c   1.000
_cell.angle_alpha   90.00
_cell.angle_beta   90.00
_cell.angle_gamma   90.00
#
_symmetry.space_group_name_H-M   'P 1'
#
loop_
_entity.id
_entity.type
_entity.pdbx_description
1 polymer ?
#
loop_
_entity_poly.entity_id
_entity_poly.type
_entity_poly.pdbx_seq_one_letter_code
_entity_poly.pdbx_strand_id
1 'polypeptide(L)'
;MAAYNQIEIFEQSQKWFDQLPLEWKNWLEENLEKGCGVEQLVDVLKANGFEPKFEMNDLKFQTLLDHDQEWIIEQVLNKVTSSEIIKILIEQGHDGLKVKEYLNNLENNKLYKILKKKHHQLKKCEWLIETVDQLAQLNSDYSKKIPSITAPNFSDFVKGYYSQHRPVILKKGIEHWPALHKWSPQYFASKFGHHLVEVQMNRNLDEQFERHSPSLKQKMKMAEFVSKVMSVDASNDFYMTANNASNSHQMLQELFSDIDDFADGYCDLALKDDRSFLWFGPKGTFTPLHHDLTNNMLVQIYGSKKVTLIPALQVPHLYNDHWVFSELSDTNKIDFEKYPLAKSITPVECILNAGEALFIPIGWWHSVESLDVSISISFTHFNAPNHYIDRFPKEV
;
A
#
# COMPACT_ATOMS: atom_id res chain seq x y z
N MET A 1 -37.34 7.96 -4.52
CA MET A 1 -37.26 9.06 -3.55
C MET A 1 -37.88 10.37 -4.05
N ALA A 2 -37.62 10.87 -5.27
CA ALA A 2 -38.30 12.10 -5.74
C ALA A 2 -39.81 11.96 -5.97
N ALA A 3 -40.28 10.81 -6.49
CA ALA A 3 -41.70 10.62 -6.82
C ALA A 3 -42.61 10.36 -5.60
N TYR A 4 -42.12 9.65 -4.57
CA TYR A 4 -42.89 9.41 -3.34
C TYR A 4 -42.93 10.67 -2.45
N ASN A 5 -41.83 11.42 -2.36
CA ASN A 5 -41.81 12.72 -1.68
C ASN A 5 -42.71 13.75 -2.38
N GLN A 6 -42.86 13.69 -3.71
CA GLN A 6 -43.77 14.60 -4.41
C GLN A 6 -45.24 14.32 -4.10
N ILE A 7 -45.64 13.05 -3.93
CA ILE A 7 -47.04 12.71 -3.65
C ILE A 7 -47.45 13.21 -2.27
N GLU A 8 -46.62 12.98 -1.24
CA GLU A 8 -46.97 13.36 0.14
C GLU A 8 -46.87 14.88 0.38
N ILE A 9 -45.89 15.54 -0.24
CA ILE A 9 -45.81 17.01 -0.27
C ILE A 9 -47.00 17.60 -1.05
N PHE A 10 -47.36 17.02 -2.19
CA PHE A 10 -48.51 17.46 -2.98
C PHE A 10 -49.82 17.30 -2.20
N GLU A 11 -50.03 16.18 -1.51
CA GLU A 11 -51.23 15.95 -0.69
C GLU A 11 -51.33 16.93 0.48
N GLN A 12 -50.21 17.27 1.13
CA GLN A 12 -50.19 18.27 2.20
C GLN A 12 -50.38 19.69 1.67
N SER A 13 -49.73 20.03 0.54
CA SER A 13 -49.90 21.31 -0.14
C SER A 13 -51.34 21.50 -0.63
N GLN A 14 -51.98 20.44 -1.16
CA GLN A 14 -53.37 20.48 -1.59
C GLN A 14 -54.32 20.68 -0.40
N LYS A 15 -54.12 19.95 0.71
CA LYS A 15 -54.93 20.13 1.93
C LYS A 15 -54.81 21.54 2.51
N TRP A 16 -53.62 22.14 2.47
CA TRP A 16 -53.43 23.52 2.91
C TRP A 16 -54.08 24.51 1.94
N PHE A 17 -53.90 24.33 0.62
CA PHE A 17 -54.56 25.15 -0.40
C PHE A 17 -56.07 25.09 -0.23
N ASP A 18 -56.64 23.91 0.03
CA ASP A 18 -58.08 23.71 0.22
C ASP A 18 -58.64 24.45 1.45
N GLN A 19 -57.80 24.80 2.43
CA GLN A 19 -58.19 25.58 3.62
C GLN A 19 -58.21 27.10 3.38
N LEU A 20 -57.66 27.59 2.26
CA LEU A 20 -57.72 29.01 1.92
C LEU A 20 -59.17 29.45 1.66
N PRO A 21 -59.58 30.65 2.11
CA PRO A 21 -60.83 31.26 1.69
C PRO A 21 -60.91 31.37 0.16
N LEU A 22 -62.11 31.26 -0.40
CA LEU A 22 -62.32 31.22 -1.86
C LEU A 22 -61.73 32.44 -2.59
N GLU A 23 -61.82 33.62 -1.97
CA GLU A 23 -61.24 34.86 -2.50
C GLU A 23 -59.71 34.79 -2.64
N TRP A 24 -59.02 34.09 -1.73
CA TRP A 24 -57.57 33.93 -1.74
C TRP A 24 -57.11 32.81 -2.68
N LYS A 25 -57.93 31.78 -2.88
CA LYS A 25 -57.70 30.77 -3.94
C LYS A 25 -57.76 31.42 -5.31
N ASN A 26 -58.83 32.16 -5.59
CA ASN A 26 -59.01 32.87 -6.86
C ASN A 26 -57.89 33.91 -7.07
N TRP A 27 -57.52 34.65 -6.02
CA TRP A 27 -56.41 35.59 -6.09
C TRP A 27 -55.09 34.88 -6.45
N LEU A 28 -54.80 33.73 -5.84
CA LEU A 28 -53.56 33.00 -6.11
C LEU A 28 -53.53 32.45 -7.54
N GLU A 29 -54.64 31.86 -7.99
CA GLU A 29 -54.79 31.34 -9.36
C GLU A 29 -54.62 32.45 -10.41
N GLU A 30 -55.33 33.57 -10.27
CA GLU A 30 -55.24 34.69 -11.21
C GLU A 30 -53.83 35.28 -11.29
N ASN A 31 -53.11 35.38 -10.17
CA ASN A 31 -51.76 35.96 -10.17
C ASN A 31 -50.72 34.98 -10.71
N LEU A 32 -50.91 33.67 -10.52
CA LEU A 32 -50.11 32.65 -11.18
C LEU A 32 -50.33 32.67 -12.70
N GLU A 33 -51.58 32.81 -13.16
CA GLU A 33 -51.90 32.96 -14.60
C GLU A 33 -51.29 34.23 -15.21
N LYS A 34 -51.21 35.31 -14.43
CA LYS A 34 -50.54 36.57 -14.82
C LYS A 34 -49.01 36.47 -14.79
N GLY A 35 -48.44 35.32 -14.39
CA GLY A 35 -47.00 35.07 -14.39
C GLY A 35 -46.25 35.70 -13.21
N CYS A 36 -46.93 36.00 -12.11
CA CYS A 36 -46.27 36.52 -10.91
C CYS A 36 -45.29 35.49 -10.31
N GLY A 37 -44.19 35.97 -9.76
CA GLY A 37 -43.16 35.11 -9.16
C GLY A 37 -43.67 34.41 -7.90
N VAL A 38 -43.48 33.09 -7.83
CA VAL A 38 -44.01 32.23 -6.74
C VAL A 38 -43.57 32.70 -5.35
N GLU A 39 -42.32 33.12 -5.19
CA GLU A 39 -41.79 33.60 -3.90
C GLU A 39 -42.53 34.85 -3.40
N GLN A 40 -42.86 35.78 -4.31
CA GLN A 40 -43.59 37.00 -3.97
C GLN A 40 -45.04 36.70 -3.55
N LEU A 41 -45.69 35.73 -4.22
CA LEU A 41 -47.04 35.30 -3.86
C LEU A 41 -47.06 34.63 -2.48
N VAL A 42 -46.04 33.81 -2.18
CA VAL A 42 -45.87 33.19 -0.86
C VAL A 42 -45.69 34.23 0.24
N ASP A 43 -44.89 35.28 0.00
CA ASP A 43 -44.69 36.35 0.99
C ASP A 43 -45.99 37.12 1.27
N VAL A 44 -46.80 37.39 0.23
CA VAL A 44 -48.10 38.05 0.40
C VAL A 44 -49.07 37.16 1.18
N LEU A 45 -49.11 35.85 0.91
CA LEU A 45 -49.96 34.91 1.66
C LEU A 45 -49.55 34.85 3.14
N LYS A 46 -48.24 34.78 3.43
CA LYS A 46 -47.71 34.81 4.80
C LYS A 46 -48.05 36.11 5.52
N ALA A 47 -47.87 37.26 4.87
CA ALA A 47 -48.20 38.57 5.45
C ALA A 47 -49.68 38.72 5.79
N ASN A 48 -50.57 37.98 5.12
CA ASN A 48 -52.00 37.95 5.38
C ASN A 48 -52.44 36.77 6.28
N GLY A 49 -51.50 36.11 6.95
CA GLY A 49 -51.79 35.10 7.96
C GLY A 49 -52.01 33.69 7.43
N PHE A 50 -51.76 33.45 6.14
CA PHE A 50 -51.86 32.13 5.50
C PHE A 50 -50.51 31.41 5.47
N GLU A 51 -49.77 31.41 6.58
CA GLU A 51 -48.54 30.64 6.64
C GLU A 51 -48.86 29.15 6.79
N PRO A 52 -48.35 28.27 5.90
CA PRO A 52 -48.57 26.84 6.07
C PRO A 52 -47.86 26.37 7.33
N LYS A 53 -48.64 25.96 8.33
CA LYS A 53 -48.14 25.27 9.51
C LYS A 53 -47.90 23.82 9.15
N PHE A 54 -46.77 23.55 8.52
CA PHE A 54 -46.27 22.19 8.49
C PHE A 54 -45.77 21.89 9.91
N GLU A 55 -46.43 20.98 10.61
CA GLU A 55 -45.73 20.23 11.65
C GLU A 55 -44.64 19.45 10.93
N MET A 56 -43.48 20.07 10.74
CA MET A 56 -42.25 19.31 10.76
C MET A 56 -42.21 18.71 12.16
N ASN A 57 -42.86 17.55 12.33
CA ASN A 57 -42.27 16.55 13.19
C ASN A 57 -40.80 16.56 12.81
N ASP A 58 -39.94 16.84 13.79
CA ASP A 58 -38.54 16.50 13.73
C ASP A 58 -38.48 14.99 13.46
N LEU A 59 -38.68 14.62 12.19
CA LEU A 59 -38.24 13.39 11.61
C LEU A 59 -36.72 13.55 11.54
N LYS A 60 -36.11 13.53 12.73
CA LYS A 60 -34.84 12.85 12.93
C LYS A 60 -35.09 11.40 12.54
N PHE A 61 -35.22 11.15 11.24
CA PHE A 61 -34.85 9.87 10.69
C PHE A 61 -33.40 9.73 11.09
N GLN A 62 -33.15 9.02 12.20
CA GLN A 62 -31.83 8.50 12.49
C GLN A 62 -31.51 7.58 11.31
N THR A 63 -30.85 8.17 10.32
CA THR A 63 -30.14 7.50 9.24
C THR A 63 -29.20 6.50 9.89
N LEU A 64 -28.95 5.37 9.23
CA LEU A 64 -27.88 4.47 9.63
C LEU A 64 -26.60 5.28 9.82
N LEU A 65 -25.78 4.90 10.80
CA LEU A 65 -24.53 5.61 11.06
C LEU A 65 -23.61 5.43 9.85
N ASP A 66 -22.70 6.39 9.62
CA ASP A 66 -21.85 6.37 8.43
C ASP A 66 -21.03 5.06 8.32
N HIS A 67 -20.52 4.56 9.44
CA HIS A 67 -19.79 3.28 9.47
C HIS A 67 -20.68 2.08 9.06
N ASP A 68 -21.96 2.07 9.42
CA ASP A 68 -22.91 1.02 9.00
C ASP A 68 -23.16 1.10 7.49
N GLN A 69 -23.30 2.32 6.97
CA GLN A 69 -23.51 2.56 5.55
C GLN A 69 -22.30 2.11 4.72
N GLU A 70 -21.09 2.47 5.16
CA GLU A 70 -19.83 2.04 4.55
C GLU A 70 -19.72 0.52 4.54
N TRP A 71 -19.99 -0.13 5.69
CA TRP A 71 -19.97 -1.59 5.79
C TRP A 71 -21.00 -2.24 4.85
N ILE A 72 -22.24 -1.74 4.80
CA ILE A 72 -23.27 -2.25 3.88
C ILE A 72 -22.80 -2.14 2.43
N ILE A 73 -22.27 -0.97 2.03
CA ILE A 73 -21.79 -0.74 0.67
C ILE A 73 -20.69 -1.75 0.31
N GLU A 74 -19.74 -1.96 1.21
CA GLU A 74 -18.66 -2.93 1.02
C GLU A 74 -19.20 -4.36 0.83
N GLN A 75 -20.11 -4.80 1.70
CA GLN A 75 -20.71 -6.13 1.60
C GLN A 75 -21.50 -6.32 0.30
N VAL A 76 -22.25 -5.31 -0.14
CA VAL A 76 -22.99 -5.36 -1.41
C VAL A 76 -22.02 -5.43 -2.60
N LEU A 77 -20.94 -4.66 -2.59
CA LEU A 77 -19.90 -4.72 -3.63
C LEU A 77 -19.23 -6.11 -3.67
N ASN A 78 -19.02 -6.72 -2.50
CA ASN A 78 -18.52 -8.09 -2.33
C ASN A 78 -19.58 -9.17 -2.60
N LYS A 79 -20.76 -8.80 -3.10
CA LYS A 79 -21.86 -9.69 -3.50
C LYS A 79 -22.50 -10.49 -2.36
N VAL A 80 -22.38 -10.03 -1.11
CA VAL A 80 -23.17 -10.56 0.01
C VAL A 80 -24.64 -10.24 -0.23
N THR A 81 -25.54 -11.19 0.05
CA THR A 81 -26.96 -11.00 -0.24
C THR A 81 -27.59 -10.00 0.72
N SER A 82 -28.58 -9.23 0.25
CA SER A 82 -29.31 -8.29 1.12
C SER A 82 -29.93 -8.97 2.34
N SER A 83 -30.38 -10.23 2.21
CA SER A 83 -30.93 -11.02 3.32
C SER A 83 -29.90 -11.32 4.40
N GLU A 84 -28.65 -11.66 4.02
CA GLU A 84 -27.55 -11.89 4.96
C GLU A 84 -27.13 -10.59 5.65
N ILE A 85 -26.99 -9.50 4.90
CA ILE A 85 -26.66 -8.16 5.45
C ILE A 85 -27.69 -7.73 6.49
N ILE A 86 -29.00 -7.86 6.16
CA ILE A 86 -30.09 -7.53 7.09
C ILE A 86 -30.01 -8.40 8.34
N LYS A 87 -29.77 -9.71 8.20
CA LYS A 87 -29.67 -10.63 9.34
C LYS A 87 -28.54 -10.21 10.28
N ILE A 88 -27.34 -9.95 9.75
CA ILE A 88 -26.16 -9.57 10.54
C ILE A 88 -26.43 -8.27 11.32
N LEU A 89 -26.99 -7.25 10.66
CA LEU A 89 -27.25 -5.97 11.32
C LEU A 89 -28.39 -6.05 12.33
N ILE A 90 -29.40 -6.90 12.12
CA ILE A 90 -30.43 -7.15 13.15
C ILE A 90 -29.82 -7.82 14.38
N GLU A 91 -28.93 -8.81 14.19
CA GLU A 91 -28.23 -9.49 15.29
C GLU A 91 -27.32 -8.53 16.08
N GLN A 92 -26.85 -7.46 15.44
CA GLN A 92 -26.09 -6.36 16.07
C GLN A 92 -27.00 -5.27 16.70
N GLY A 93 -28.32 -5.42 16.63
CA GLY A 93 -29.28 -4.52 17.26
C GLY A 93 -29.80 -3.38 16.38
N HIS A 94 -29.48 -3.37 15.09
CA HIS A 94 -29.99 -2.37 14.15
C HIS A 94 -31.45 -2.67 13.74
N ASP A 95 -32.19 -1.62 13.39
CA ASP A 95 -33.56 -1.74 12.89
C ASP A 95 -33.57 -2.32 11.46
N GLY A 96 -34.06 -3.55 11.33
CA GLY A 96 -34.12 -4.27 10.05
C GLY A 96 -34.93 -3.57 8.96
N LEU A 97 -35.94 -2.76 9.31
CA LEU A 97 -36.70 -1.97 8.34
C LEU A 97 -35.82 -0.87 7.73
N LYS A 98 -35.03 -0.18 8.55
CA LYS A 98 -34.10 0.86 8.09
C LYS A 98 -33.00 0.29 7.20
N VAL A 99 -32.42 -0.85 7.57
CA VAL A 99 -31.41 -1.54 6.76
C VAL A 99 -31.98 -1.93 5.40
N LYS A 100 -33.20 -2.49 5.38
CA LYS A 100 -33.89 -2.87 4.14
C LYS A 100 -34.20 -1.66 3.26
N GLU A 101 -34.66 -0.55 3.85
CA GLU A 101 -34.93 0.69 3.14
C GLU A 101 -33.65 1.26 2.49
N TYR A 102 -32.54 1.27 3.25
CA TYR A 102 -31.25 1.71 2.74
C TYR A 102 -30.80 0.87 1.53
N LEU A 103 -30.82 -0.46 1.67
CA LEU A 103 -30.47 -1.40 0.60
C LEU A 103 -31.34 -1.22 -0.66
N ASN A 104 -32.66 -1.04 -0.50
CA ASN A 104 -33.58 -0.81 -1.62
C ASN A 104 -33.30 0.50 -2.37
N ASN A 105 -32.82 1.52 -1.65
CA ASN A 105 -32.50 2.83 -2.21
C ASN A 105 -31.08 2.94 -2.77
N LEU A 106 -30.19 2.01 -2.41
CA LEU A 106 -28.77 2.05 -2.77
C LEU A 106 -28.55 2.08 -4.29
N GLU A 107 -29.28 1.27 -5.06
CA GLU A 107 -29.22 1.25 -6.53
C GLU A 107 -29.72 2.56 -7.18
N ASN A 108 -30.35 3.48 -6.44
CA ASN A 108 -30.70 4.81 -6.94
C ASN A 108 -29.64 5.87 -6.62
N ASN A 109 -28.69 5.57 -5.73
CA ASN A 109 -27.63 6.49 -5.34
C ASN A 109 -26.58 6.65 -6.46
N LYS A 110 -26.35 7.89 -6.89
CA LYS A 110 -25.40 8.20 -7.98
C LYS A 110 -23.94 7.85 -7.62
N LEU A 111 -23.52 8.10 -6.39
CA LEU A 111 -22.17 7.78 -5.92
C LEU A 111 -21.95 6.27 -5.88
N TYR A 112 -22.92 5.52 -5.34
CA TYR A 112 -22.88 4.06 -5.35
C TYR A 112 -22.80 3.49 -6.78
N LYS A 113 -23.54 4.03 -7.75
CA LYS A 113 -23.42 3.61 -9.16
C LYS A 113 -22.00 3.81 -9.72
N ILE A 114 -21.37 4.93 -9.41
CA ILE A 114 -19.98 5.22 -9.82
C ILE A 114 -19.03 4.24 -9.12
N LEU A 115 -19.18 4.05 -7.82
CA LEU A 115 -18.38 3.14 -7.02
C LEU A 115 -18.50 1.70 -7.52
N LYS A 116 -19.72 1.20 -7.77
CA LYS A 116 -20.00 -0.12 -8.35
C LYS A 116 -19.31 -0.30 -9.69
N LYS A 117 -19.30 0.72 -10.56
CA LYS A 117 -18.57 0.70 -11.83
C LYS A 117 -17.06 0.60 -11.61
N LYS A 118 -16.50 1.39 -10.67
CA LYS A 118 -15.06 1.38 -10.34
C LYS A 118 -14.62 0.06 -9.70
N HIS A 119 -15.40 -0.45 -8.76
CA HIS A 119 -15.21 -1.75 -8.14
C HIS A 119 -15.21 -2.86 -9.20
N HIS A 120 -16.15 -2.84 -10.15
CA HIS A 120 -16.16 -3.81 -11.25
C HIS A 120 -14.93 -3.70 -12.17
N GLN A 121 -14.41 -2.48 -12.40
CA GLN A 121 -13.15 -2.30 -13.15
C GLN A 121 -11.96 -2.88 -12.38
N LEU A 122 -11.89 -2.64 -11.06
CA LEU A 122 -10.87 -3.22 -10.19
C LEU A 122 -10.92 -4.76 -10.21
N LYS A 123 -12.10 -5.35 -10.02
CA LYS A 123 -12.29 -6.81 -10.05
C LYS A 123 -11.89 -7.45 -11.38
N LYS A 124 -11.98 -6.72 -12.50
CA LYS A 124 -11.46 -7.19 -13.80
C LYS A 124 -9.93 -7.20 -13.85
N CYS A 125 -9.29 -6.19 -13.26
CA CYS A 125 -7.83 -6.15 -13.15
C CYS A 125 -7.32 -7.27 -12.25
N GLU A 126 -7.94 -7.46 -11.07
CA GLU A 126 -7.63 -8.55 -10.14
C GLU A 126 -7.79 -9.92 -10.82
N TRP A 127 -8.92 -10.15 -11.49
CA TRP A 127 -9.15 -11.39 -12.24
C TRP A 127 -8.05 -11.68 -13.28
N LEU A 128 -7.62 -10.65 -14.03
CA LEU A 128 -6.56 -10.82 -15.02
C LEU A 128 -5.23 -11.16 -14.34
N ILE A 129 -4.88 -10.45 -13.26
CA ILE A 129 -3.66 -10.67 -12.49
C ILE A 129 -3.62 -12.11 -11.94
N GLU A 130 -4.70 -12.54 -11.29
CA GLU A 130 -4.84 -13.91 -10.75
C GLU A 130 -4.77 -14.96 -11.86
N THR A 131 -5.40 -14.71 -13.01
CA THR A 131 -5.34 -15.62 -14.17
C THR A 131 -3.91 -15.76 -14.69
N VAL A 132 -3.16 -14.65 -14.79
CA VAL A 132 -1.77 -14.68 -15.24
C VAL A 132 -0.88 -15.41 -14.23
N ASP A 133 -1.11 -15.23 -12.92
CA ASP A 133 -0.41 -15.98 -11.86
C ASP A 133 -0.66 -17.49 -11.99
N GLN A 134 -1.93 -17.90 -12.14
CA GLN A 134 -2.31 -19.31 -12.33
C GLN A 134 -1.65 -19.92 -13.59
N LEU A 135 -1.58 -19.16 -14.69
CA LEU A 135 -0.88 -19.61 -15.90
C LEU A 135 0.63 -19.73 -15.66
N ALA A 136 1.23 -18.81 -14.90
CA ALA A 136 2.65 -18.87 -14.55
C ALA A 136 2.98 -20.10 -13.68
N GLN A 137 2.08 -20.47 -12.77
CA GLN A 137 2.20 -21.67 -11.93
C GLN A 137 2.22 -23.01 -12.72
N LEU A 138 1.80 -23.01 -13.99
CA LEU A 138 1.97 -24.18 -14.87
C LEU A 138 3.45 -24.49 -15.14
N ASN A 139 4.33 -23.50 -15.04
CA ASN A 139 5.77 -23.73 -15.04
C ASN A 139 6.19 -24.29 -13.68
N SER A 140 6.77 -25.49 -13.68
CA SER A 140 7.20 -26.18 -12.47
C SER A 140 8.20 -25.39 -11.62
N ASP A 141 8.94 -24.46 -12.22
CA ASP A 141 9.96 -23.65 -11.54
C ASP A 141 9.39 -22.36 -10.93
N TYR A 142 8.19 -21.93 -11.36
CA TYR A 142 7.59 -20.67 -10.90
C TYR A 142 7.30 -20.73 -9.40
N SER A 143 7.83 -19.74 -8.66
CA SER A 143 7.65 -19.62 -7.22
C SER A 143 8.11 -20.83 -6.38
N LYS A 144 9.02 -21.66 -6.89
CA LYS A 144 9.63 -22.78 -6.14
C LYS A 144 11.12 -22.64 -5.90
N LYS A 145 11.82 -21.96 -6.81
CA LYS A 145 13.26 -21.73 -6.70
C LYS A 145 13.65 -20.46 -7.42
N ILE A 146 14.51 -19.66 -6.79
CA ILE A 146 15.19 -18.56 -7.46
C ILE A 146 16.38 -19.14 -8.25
N PRO A 147 16.45 -18.95 -9.58
CA PRO A 147 17.59 -19.43 -10.35
C PRO A 147 18.88 -18.74 -9.88
N SER A 148 19.97 -19.49 -9.87
CA SER A 148 21.31 -18.98 -9.52
C SER A 148 22.26 -19.25 -10.68
N ILE A 149 22.77 -18.18 -11.29
CA ILE A 149 23.60 -18.24 -12.50
C ILE A 149 24.81 -17.31 -12.36
N THR A 150 25.83 -17.51 -13.20
CA THR A 150 26.85 -16.47 -13.40
C THR A 150 26.20 -15.27 -14.10
N ALA A 151 26.56 -14.06 -13.69
CA ALA A 151 26.09 -12.83 -14.31
C ALA A 151 26.34 -12.89 -15.83
N PRO A 152 25.28 -12.87 -16.67
CA PRO A 152 25.45 -12.83 -18.12
C PRO A 152 25.87 -11.42 -18.56
N ASN A 153 26.04 -11.20 -19.87
CA ASN A 153 26.12 -9.82 -20.35
C ASN A 153 24.78 -9.10 -20.09
N PHE A 154 24.82 -7.77 -20.01
CA PHE A 154 23.65 -6.97 -19.66
C PHE A 154 22.45 -7.18 -20.60
N SER A 155 22.67 -7.33 -21.91
CA SER A 155 21.62 -7.60 -22.90
C SER A 155 20.84 -8.88 -22.58
N ASP A 156 21.55 -9.96 -22.29
CA ASP A 156 20.94 -11.25 -21.97
C ASP A 156 20.24 -11.23 -20.61
N PHE A 157 20.77 -10.49 -19.64
CA PHE A 157 20.08 -10.22 -18.38
C PHE A 157 18.76 -9.48 -18.59
N VAL A 158 18.77 -8.42 -19.41
CA VAL A 158 17.55 -7.65 -19.71
C VAL A 158 16.51 -8.52 -20.39
N LYS A 159 16.92 -9.29 -21.40
CA LYS A 159 16.03 -10.19 -22.14
C LYS A 159 15.47 -11.32 -21.29
N GLY A 160 16.30 -11.94 -20.45
CA GLY A 160 15.92 -13.14 -19.70
C GLY A 160 15.22 -12.89 -18.36
N TYR A 161 15.52 -11.75 -17.72
CA TYR A 161 15.14 -11.49 -16.33
C TYR A 161 14.46 -10.14 -16.14
N TYR A 162 15.12 -9.04 -16.51
CA TYR A 162 14.59 -7.69 -16.26
C TYR A 162 13.25 -7.46 -16.97
N SER A 163 13.18 -7.71 -18.28
CA SER A 163 11.97 -7.55 -19.09
C SER A 163 10.91 -8.62 -18.83
N GLN A 164 11.31 -9.77 -18.27
CA GLN A 164 10.42 -10.90 -17.99
C GLN A 164 9.88 -10.87 -16.57
N HIS A 165 10.28 -9.86 -15.77
CA HIS A 165 9.85 -9.72 -14.39
C HIS A 165 10.22 -10.93 -13.52
N ARG A 166 11.41 -11.50 -13.74
CA ARG A 166 11.88 -12.72 -13.07
C ARG A 166 13.04 -12.44 -12.11
N PRO A 167 12.95 -12.83 -10.84
CA PRO A 167 14.07 -12.74 -9.91
C PRO A 167 15.17 -13.74 -10.26
N VAL A 168 16.41 -13.40 -9.93
CA VAL A 168 17.57 -14.25 -10.17
C VAL A 168 18.73 -13.89 -9.23
N ILE A 169 19.45 -14.91 -8.77
CA ILE A 169 20.74 -14.74 -8.11
C ILE A 169 21.84 -14.75 -9.17
N LEU A 170 22.61 -13.67 -9.23
CA LEU A 170 23.74 -13.46 -10.12
C LEU A 170 25.05 -13.59 -9.33
N LYS A 171 25.91 -14.48 -9.81
CA LYS A 171 27.24 -14.75 -9.26
C LYS A 171 28.31 -14.06 -10.09
N LYS A 172 29.44 -13.77 -9.45
CA LYS A 172 30.66 -13.21 -10.08
C LYS A 172 30.52 -11.80 -10.67
N GLY A 173 29.42 -11.10 -10.41
CA GLY A 173 29.24 -9.72 -10.89
C GLY A 173 30.14 -8.70 -10.17
N ILE A 174 30.64 -9.05 -8.98
CA ILE A 174 31.39 -8.13 -8.11
C ILE A 174 32.80 -8.63 -7.75
N GLU A 175 33.34 -9.64 -8.43
CA GLU A 175 34.69 -10.16 -8.15
C GLU A 175 35.79 -9.09 -8.29
N HIS A 176 35.52 -8.05 -9.07
CA HIS A 176 36.44 -6.94 -9.29
C HIS A 176 36.26 -5.78 -8.28
N TRP A 177 35.21 -5.80 -7.46
CA TRP A 177 34.95 -4.73 -6.50
C TRP A 177 35.94 -4.81 -5.33
N PRO A 178 36.66 -3.72 -5.01
CA PRO A 178 37.43 -3.64 -3.77
C PRO A 178 36.60 -3.94 -2.52
N ALA A 179 35.31 -3.56 -2.52
CA ALA A 179 34.39 -3.79 -1.40
C ALA A 179 34.33 -5.26 -0.97
N LEU A 180 34.33 -6.21 -1.91
CA LEU A 180 34.24 -7.65 -1.62
C LEU A 180 35.41 -8.15 -0.76
N HIS A 181 36.58 -7.51 -0.87
CA HIS A 181 37.79 -7.93 -0.17
C HIS A 181 38.14 -7.03 1.02
N LYS A 182 37.70 -5.77 1.01
CA LYS A 182 38.01 -4.78 2.06
C LYS A 182 36.95 -4.72 3.14
N TRP A 183 35.67 -4.77 2.78
CA TRP A 183 34.61 -4.41 3.69
C TRP A 183 34.38 -5.48 4.76
N SER A 184 34.47 -5.03 6.00
CA SER A 184 34.22 -5.79 7.21
C SER A 184 33.82 -4.81 8.31
N PRO A 185 33.19 -5.27 9.40
CA PRO A 185 32.93 -4.42 10.56
C PRO A 185 34.19 -3.70 11.06
N GLN A 186 35.32 -4.41 11.11
CA GLN A 186 36.61 -3.85 11.52
C GLN A 186 37.10 -2.77 10.56
N TYR A 187 37.01 -3.01 9.25
CA TYR A 187 37.36 -2.00 8.24
C TYR A 187 36.51 -0.73 8.41
N PHE A 188 35.19 -0.87 8.60
CA PHE A 188 34.29 0.28 8.79
C PHE A 188 34.63 1.06 10.07
N ALA A 189 34.91 0.37 11.17
CA ALA A 189 35.33 1.01 12.42
C ALA A 189 36.68 1.72 12.28
N SER A 190 37.66 1.14 11.60
CA SER A 190 38.99 1.75 11.44
C SER A 190 38.99 2.92 10.46
N LYS A 191 38.37 2.74 9.28
CA LYS A 191 38.41 3.72 8.19
C LYS A 191 37.41 4.85 8.41
N PHE A 192 36.19 4.51 8.81
CA PHE A 192 35.07 5.45 8.89
C PHE A 192 34.61 5.72 10.33
N GLY A 193 35.33 5.21 11.32
CA GLY A 193 34.89 5.19 12.73
C GLY A 193 34.46 6.52 13.32
N HIS A 194 35.02 7.64 12.84
CA HIS A 194 34.74 8.98 13.34
C HIS A 194 33.50 9.62 12.70
N HIS A 195 33.00 9.09 11.57
CA HIS A 195 31.82 9.62 10.91
C HIS A 195 30.55 9.28 11.69
N LEU A 196 29.63 10.25 11.73
CA LEU A 196 28.28 10.02 12.23
C LEU A 196 27.45 9.29 11.18
N VAL A 197 26.77 8.24 11.62
CA VAL A 197 25.83 7.45 10.84
C VAL A 197 24.47 7.45 11.53
N GLU A 198 23.42 7.23 10.76
CA GLU A 198 22.08 7.00 11.29
C GLU A 198 21.80 5.51 11.39
N VAL A 199 21.21 5.13 12.51
CA VAL A 199 20.86 3.75 12.84
C VAL A 199 19.45 3.78 13.38
N GLN A 200 18.56 2.93 12.86
CA GLN A 200 17.27 2.69 13.50
C GLN A 200 17.52 1.98 14.82
N MET A 201 17.00 2.50 15.93
CA MET A 201 17.20 1.97 17.29
C MET A 201 15.86 1.60 17.92
N ASN A 202 15.89 0.77 18.97
CA ASN A 202 14.71 0.36 19.74
C ASN A 202 13.61 -0.31 18.89
N ARG A 203 14.00 -0.97 17.78
CA ARG A 203 13.05 -1.56 16.81
C ARG A 203 12.18 -2.65 17.45
N ASN A 204 12.64 -3.30 18.52
CA ASN A 204 11.85 -4.32 19.20
C ASN A 204 10.69 -3.75 20.05
N LEU A 205 10.66 -2.43 20.28
CA LEU A 205 9.59 -1.76 21.03
C LEU A 205 8.44 -1.29 20.12
N ASP A 206 8.57 -1.46 18.82
CA ASP A 206 7.59 -0.99 17.83
C ASP A 206 7.33 -2.09 16.80
N GLU A 207 6.13 -2.68 16.78
CA GLU A 207 5.77 -3.72 15.81
C GLU A 207 5.78 -3.22 14.35
N GLN A 208 5.74 -1.90 14.15
CA GLN A 208 5.77 -1.22 12.86
C GLN A 208 7.09 -0.49 12.60
N PHE A 209 8.20 -0.99 13.17
CA PHE A 209 9.50 -0.32 13.15
C PHE A 209 9.99 0.18 11.78
N GLU A 210 9.69 -0.50 10.66
CA GLU A 210 10.06 0.03 9.33
C GLU A 210 9.17 1.19 8.88
N ARG A 211 7.88 1.15 9.21
CA ARG A 211 6.92 2.21 8.87
C ARG A 211 7.20 3.47 9.68
N HIS A 212 7.60 3.29 10.95
CA HIS A 212 8.02 4.37 11.83
C HIS A 212 9.53 4.64 11.81
N SER A 213 10.27 4.11 10.82
CA SER A 213 11.73 4.25 10.71
C SER A 213 12.25 5.67 11.00
N PRO A 214 11.65 6.77 10.49
CA PRO A 214 12.13 8.12 10.78
C PRO A 214 12.17 8.48 12.28
N SER A 215 11.24 8.00 13.10
CA SER A 215 11.21 8.29 14.55
C SER A 215 12.20 7.45 15.34
N LEU A 216 12.65 6.33 14.77
CA LEU A 216 13.59 5.39 15.40
C LEU A 216 15.06 5.70 15.09
N LYS A 217 15.34 6.60 14.13
CA LYS A 217 16.71 6.94 13.74
C LYS A 217 17.43 7.73 14.83
N GLN A 218 18.61 7.23 15.19
CA GLN A 218 19.56 7.91 16.07
C GLN A 218 20.90 8.04 15.38
N LYS A 219 21.62 9.14 15.69
CA LYS A 219 22.98 9.37 15.19
C LYS A 219 24.00 8.83 16.18
N MET A 220 24.98 8.09 15.68
CA MET A 220 26.14 7.64 16.47
C MET A 220 27.38 7.52 15.58
N LYS A 221 28.56 7.39 16.19
CA LYS A 221 29.78 7.16 15.41
C LYS A 221 29.77 5.75 14.81
N MET A 222 30.31 5.59 13.61
CA MET A 222 30.45 4.26 12.98
C MET A 222 31.20 3.27 13.89
N ALA A 223 32.24 3.72 14.61
CA ALA A 223 32.98 2.85 15.53
C ALA A 223 32.11 2.38 16.72
N GLU A 224 31.23 3.26 17.24
CA GLU A 224 30.28 2.91 18.30
C GLU A 224 29.25 1.91 17.79
N PHE A 225 28.73 2.12 16.58
CA PHE A 225 27.79 1.20 15.94
C PHE A 225 28.42 -0.18 15.70
N VAL A 226 29.61 -0.23 15.10
CA VAL A 226 30.35 -1.49 14.91
C VAL A 226 30.56 -2.20 16.24
N SER A 227 31.00 -1.48 17.28
CA SER A 227 31.18 -2.09 18.61
C SER A 227 29.90 -2.72 19.13
N LYS A 228 28.74 -2.10 18.87
CA LYS A 228 27.42 -2.60 19.28
C LYS A 228 26.98 -3.82 18.47
N VAL A 229 27.21 -3.81 17.16
CA VAL A 229 26.98 -4.96 16.26
C VAL A 229 27.80 -6.17 16.71
N MET A 230 29.08 -5.95 17.02
CA MET A 230 30.00 -7.02 17.42
C MET A 230 29.82 -7.50 18.87
N SER A 231 29.04 -6.79 19.70
CA SER A 231 28.81 -7.15 21.11
C SER A 231 27.61 -8.08 21.33
N VAL A 232 26.86 -8.43 20.28
CA VAL A 232 25.68 -9.30 20.36
C VAL A 232 25.83 -10.49 19.44
N ASP A 233 25.26 -11.64 19.82
CA ASP A 233 25.15 -12.79 18.90
C ASP A 233 24.08 -12.56 17.83
N ALA A 234 22.91 -12.05 18.24
CA ALA A 234 21.82 -11.67 17.35
C ALA A 234 20.97 -10.55 17.97
N SER A 235 20.43 -9.66 17.12
CA SER A 235 19.48 -8.62 17.52
C SER A 235 18.74 -8.07 16.30
N ASN A 236 17.45 -7.75 16.46
CA ASN A 236 16.72 -6.91 15.52
C ASN A 236 16.61 -5.45 15.99
N ASP A 237 17.07 -5.13 17.20
CA ASP A 237 16.77 -3.88 17.89
C ASP A 237 17.47 -2.65 17.29
N PHE A 238 18.54 -2.88 16.53
CA PHE A 238 19.28 -1.82 15.86
C PHE A 238 19.77 -2.23 14.47
N TYR A 239 19.59 -1.35 13.50
CA TYR A 239 19.92 -1.64 12.10
C TYR A 239 20.20 -0.37 11.29
N MET A 240 21.28 -0.37 10.51
CA MET A 240 21.55 0.65 9.49
C MET A 240 20.83 0.27 8.20
N THR A 241 19.94 1.14 7.72
CA THR A 241 19.03 0.87 6.58
C THR A 241 19.27 1.86 5.44
N ALA A 242 18.67 1.61 4.26
CA ALA A 242 18.96 2.34 3.02
C ALA A 242 18.99 3.88 3.10
N ASN A 243 18.21 4.50 4.00
CA ASN A 243 18.10 5.95 4.10
C ASN A 243 18.96 6.55 5.22
N ASN A 244 20.26 6.29 5.22
CA ASN A 244 21.18 6.97 6.16
C ASN A 244 21.40 8.42 5.69
N ALA A 245 21.18 9.39 6.59
CA ALA A 245 21.09 10.83 6.36
C ALA A 245 21.85 11.46 5.17
N SER A 246 21.27 12.57 4.71
CA SER A 246 21.89 13.66 3.94
C SER A 246 23.29 14.08 4.43
N ASN A 247 23.61 13.85 5.70
CA ASN A 247 24.87 14.25 6.33
C ASN A 247 25.97 13.16 6.27
N SER A 248 25.64 11.94 5.85
CA SER A 248 26.62 10.87 5.62
C SER A 248 27.12 10.84 4.18
N HIS A 249 26.68 11.77 3.32
CA HIS A 249 27.00 11.79 1.88
C HIS A 249 28.51 11.73 1.60
N GLN A 250 29.34 12.46 2.33
CA GLN A 250 30.79 12.43 2.11
C GLN A 250 31.41 11.06 2.46
N MET A 251 30.96 10.43 3.56
CA MET A 251 31.41 9.09 3.94
C MET A 251 30.91 8.03 2.96
N LEU A 252 29.65 8.15 2.52
CA LEU A 252 29.06 7.27 1.52
C LEU A 252 29.75 7.41 0.17
N GLN A 253 30.15 8.62 -0.25
CA GLN A 253 30.95 8.81 -1.47
C GLN A 253 32.32 8.11 -1.39
N GLU A 254 33.04 8.26 -0.27
CA GLU A 254 34.32 7.56 -0.10
C GLU A 254 34.10 6.04 -0.03
N LEU A 255 33.07 5.57 0.66
CA LEU A 255 32.72 4.16 0.74
C LEU A 255 32.33 3.62 -0.65
N PHE A 256 31.49 4.33 -1.41
CA PHE A 256 31.06 3.93 -2.75
C PHE A 256 32.16 4.05 -3.81
N SER A 257 33.34 4.58 -3.47
CA SER A 257 34.53 4.45 -4.32
C SER A 257 35.06 3.02 -4.40
N ASP A 258 34.71 2.15 -3.43
CA ASP A 258 35.07 0.73 -3.45
C ASP A 258 34.05 -0.14 -4.23
N ILE A 259 33.01 0.45 -4.82
CA ILE A 259 32.04 -0.23 -5.70
C ILE A 259 32.09 0.38 -7.10
N ASP A 260 31.84 -0.45 -8.10
CA ASP A 260 31.86 -0.10 -9.53
C ASP A 260 30.62 -0.68 -10.24
N ASP A 261 30.62 -0.78 -11.57
CA ASP A 261 29.58 -1.46 -12.32
C ASP A 261 29.38 -2.92 -11.83
N PHE A 262 28.13 -3.39 -11.85
CA PHE A 262 27.85 -4.80 -11.55
C PHE A 262 28.03 -5.61 -12.83
N ALA A 263 29.12 -6.38 -12.94
CA ALA A 263 29.58 -6.88 -14.23
C ALA A 263 29.69 -5.73 -15.27
N ASP A 264 29.66 -6.05 -16.58
CA ASP A 264 29.82 -5.05 -17.63
C ASP A 264 28.46 -4.55 -18.14
N GLY A 265 28.22 -3.25 -17.99
CA GLY A 265 27.12 -2.50 -18.58
C GLY A 265 25.82 -2.51 -17.81
N TYR A 266 25.78 -2.98 -16.55
CA TYR A 266 24.52 -3.07 -15.79
C TYR A 266 24.07 -1.73 -15.22
N CYS A 267 25.02 -0.88 -14.82
CA CYS A 267 24.76 0.30 -14.02
C CYS A 267 25.00 1.61 -14.79
N ASP A 268 24.11 2.59 -14.58
CA ASP A 268 24.37 3.98 -14.89
C ASP A 268 25.22 4.59 -13.76
N LEU A 269 26.54 4.58 -13.96
CA LEU A 269 27.49 5.04 -12.94
C LEU A 269 27.36 6.54 -12.62
N ALA A 270 26.70 7.34 -13.46
CA ALA A 270 26.44 8.75 -13.15
C ALA A 270 25.46 8.91 -11.98
N LEU A 271 24.65 7.88 -11.71
CA LEU A 271 23.65 7.86 -10.63
C LEU A 271 24.10 7.01 -9.43
N LYS A 272 25.33 6.49 -9.43
CA LYS A 272 25.83 5.53 -8.44
C LYS A 272 25.65 6.01 -7.01
N ASP A 273 26.07 7.24 -6.71
CA ASP A 273 26.07 7.76 -5.35
C ASP A 273 24.64 8.07 -4.85
N ASP A 274 23.74 8.45 -5.75
CA ASP A 274 22.35 8.83 -5.43
C ASP A 274 21.41 7.62 -5.32
N ARG A 275 21.80 6.48 -5.89
CA ARG A 275 20.94 5.30 -6.08
C ARG A 275 21.60 4.02 -5.57
N SER A 276 22.57 4.15 -4.66
CA SER A 276 23.16 3.06 -3.89
C SER A 276 22.82 3.22 -2.42
N PHE A 277 22.53 2.11 -1.77
CA PHE A 277 22.02 2.10 -0.40
C PHE A 277 22.79 1.08 0.44
N LEU A 278 23.28 1.51 1.60
CA LEU A 278 24.04 0.67 2.52
C LEU A 278 23.13 0.05 3.59
N TRP A 279 23.32 -1.24 3.80
CA TRP A 279 22.65 -2.02 4.84
C TRP A 279 23.69 -2.67 5.73
N PHE A 280 23.65 -2.41 7.04
CA PHE A 280 24.60 -2.97 7.98
C PHE A 280 23.95 -3.25 9.34
N GLY A 281 24.08 -4.48 9.83
CA GLY A 281 23.54 -4.85 11.13
C GLY A 281 24.06 -6.19 11.65
N PRO A 282 23.69 -6.56 12.88
CA PRO A 282 23.99 -7.87 13.43
C PRO A 282 23.14 -8.96 12.75
N LYS A 283 23.43 -10.21 13.08
CA LYS A 283 22.53 -11.33 12.83
C LYS A 283 21.15 -11.05 13.44
N GLY A 284 20.09 -11.50 12.77
CA GLY A 284 18.71 -11.39 13.24
C GLY A 284 18.01 -10.07 12.88
N THR A 285 18.67 -9.13 12.20
CA THR A 285 17.94 -7.97 11.64
C THR A 285 16.96 -8.47 10.59
N PHE A 286 15.72 -7.99 10.68
CA PHE A 286 14.62 -8.37 9.81
C PHE A 286 14.00 -7.12 9.17
N THR A 287 13.74 -7.18 7.87
CA THR A 287 12.91 -6.22 7.14
C THR A 287 11.61 -6.94 6.74
N PRO A 288 10.45 -6.51 7.26
CA PRO A 288 9.14 -7.07 6.98
C PRO A 288 8.77 -7.15 5.51
N LEU A 289 7.74 -7.94 5.22
CA LEU A 289 7.21 -8.11 3.88
C LEU A 289 6.75 -6.78 3.26
N HIS A 290 7.39 -6.41 2.15
CA HIS A 290 7.10 -5.21 1.38
C HIS A 290 7.46 -5.45 -0.09
N HIS A 291 7.14 -4.50 -0.97
CA HIS A 291 7.70 -4.46 -2.31
C HIS A 291 8.38 -3.11 -2.57
N ASP A 292 9.21 -3.06 -3.62
CA ASP A 292 9.81 -1.80 -4.03
C ASP A 292 9.03 -1.15 -5.17
N LEU A 293 9.18 0.17 -5.32
CA LEU A 293 8.65 0.97 -6.43
C LEU A 293 9.64 1.07 -7.62
N THR A 294 10.72 0.31 -7.54
CA THR A 294 11.78 0.20 -8.54
C THR A 294 12.23 -1.26 -8.63
N ASN A 295 12.83 -1.65 -9.74
CA ASN A 295 13.67 -2.85 -9.75
C ASN A 295 14.88 -2.58 -8.85
N ASN A 296 15.36 -3.62 -8.18
CA ASN A 296 16.42 -3.53 -7.18
C ASN A 296 17.46 -4.65 -7.39
N MET A 297 18.73 -4.33 -7.19
CA MET A 297 19.79 -5.34 -7.09
C MET A 297 20.31 -5.33 -5.65
N LEU A 298 20.04 -6.38 -4.88
CA LEU A 298 20.60 -6.57 -3.54
C LEU A 298 21.89 -7.37 -3.64
N VAL A 299 23.02 -6.73 -3.37
CA VAL A 299 24.37 -7.30 -3.43
C VAL A 299 24.86 -7.59 -2.01
N GLN A 300 25.24 -8.84 -1.74
CA GLN A 300 25.79 -9.22 -0.45
C GLN A 300 27.31 -9.14 -0.45
N ILE A 301 27.87 -8.35 0.48
CA ILE A 301 29.32 -8.10 0.56
C ILE A 301 29.95 -8.89 1.71
N TYR A 302 29.30 -8.92 2.87
CA TYR A 302 29.80 -9.59 4.08
C TYR A 302 28.66 -10.35 4.78
N GLY A 303 28.92 -11.58 5.22
CA GLY A 303 27.91 -12.44 5.85
C GLY A 303 26.87 -12.97 4.86
N SER A 304 25.72 -13.43 5.37
CA SER A 304 24.62 -13.94 4.54
C SER A 304 23.25 -13.42 4.97
N LYS A 305 22.31 -13.41 4.03
CA LYS A 305 20.90 -13.03 4.22
C LYS A 305 19.98 -14.11 3.68
N LYS A 306 18.90 -14.41 4.40
CA LYS A 306 17.75 -15.13 3.87
C LYS A 306 16.79 -14.10 3.29
N VAL A 307 16.38 -14.31 2.04
CA VAL A 307 15.35 -13.50 1.39
C VAL A 307 14.19 -14.42 1.05
N THR A 308 13.00 -14.06 1.53
CA THR A 308 11.74 -14.72 1.17
C THR A 308 11.07 -13.82 0.14
N LEU A 309 10.78 -14.35 -1.05
CA LEU A 309 10.12 -13.62 -2.12
C LEU A 309 8.73 -14.20 -2.42
N ILE A 310 7.78 -13.34 -2.79
CA ILE A 310 6.46 -13.71 -3.27
C ILE A 310 6.21 -12.99 -4.61
N PRO A 311 5.67 -13.68 -5.63
CA PRO A 311 5.43 -13.07 -6.92
C PRO A 311 4.53 -11.83 -6.85
N ALA A 312 4.87 -10.80 -7.62
CA ALA A 312 4.11 -9.55 -7.67
C ALA A 312 2.63 -9.74 -8.06
N LEU A 313 2.34 -10.76 -8.86
CA LEU A 313 0.98 -11.08 -9.29
C LEU A 313 0.09 -11.55 -8.13
N GLN A 314 0.65 -11.87 -6.97
CA GLN A 314 -0.11 -12.28 -5.79
C GLN A 314 -0.50 -11.09 -4.90
N VAL A 315 -0.31 -9.84 -5.37
CA VAL A 315 -0.69 -8.62 -4.64
C VAL A 315 -2.12 -8.65 -4.05
N PRO A 316 -3.16 -9.22 -4.72
CA PRO A 316 -4.51 -9.27 -4.12
C PRO A 316 -4.59 -10.11 -2.83
N HIS A 317 -3.61 -11.00 -2.59
CA HIS A 317 -3.56 -11.91 -1.44
C HIS A 317 -2.63 -11.42 -0.32
N LEU A 318 -2.00 -10.25 -0.51
CA LEU A 318 -0.88 -9.79 0.32
C LEU A 318 -1.23 -8.62 1.24
N TYR A 319 -2.51 -8.24 1.35
CA TYR A 319 -2.98 -7.27 2.35
C TYR A 319 -2.09 -6.01 2.40
N ASN A 320 -1.86 -5.40 1.23
CA ASN A 320 -1.11 -4.16 1.10
C ASN A 320 -1.96 -3.02 1.69
N ASP A 321 -1.62 -2.60 2.91
CA ASP A 321 -2.43 -1.67 3.70
C ASP A 321 -1.82 -0.28 3.82
N HIS A 322 -0.50 -0.17 3.71
CA HIS A 322 0.18 1.12 3.82
C HIS A 322 1.35 1.21 2.84
N TRP A 323 1.25 2.12 1.87
CA TRP A 323 2.28 2.34 0.86
C TRP A 323 2.70 1.02 0.18
N VAL A 324 3.87 0.49 0.52
CA VAL A 324 4.45 -0.71 -0.08
C VAL A 324 4.52 -1.89 0.88
N PHE A 325 4.04 -1.70 2.11
CA PHE A 325 4.09 -2.71 3.15
C PHE A 325 2.81 -3.55 3.18
N SER A 326 2.99 -4.79 3.63
CA SER A 326 1.92 -5.72 3.91
C SER A 326 1.61 -5.74 5.41
N GLU A 327 0.38 -6.07 5.78
CA GLU A 327 0.06 -6.52 7.14
C GLU A 327 0.70 -7.87 7.49
N LEU A 328 1.03 -8.69 6.49
CA LEU A 328 1.68 -9.99 6.61
C LEU A 328 3.19 -9.85 6.85
N SER A 329 3.58 -9.14 7.92
CA SER A 329 4.96 -8.75 8.22
C SER A 329 5.99 -9.89 8.09
N ASP A 330 5.71 -11.06 8.70
CA ASP A 330 6.53 -12.27 8.63
C ASP A 330 5.70 -13.44 8.09
N THR A 331 6.11 -13.98 6.95
CA THR A 331 5.39 -15.09 6.28
C THR A 331 5.34 -16.37 7.10
N ASN A 332 6.20 -16.52 8.11
CA ASN A 332 6.20 -17.66 9.02
C ASN A 332 5.21 -17.52 10.17
N LYS A 333 4.57 -16.35 10.34
CA LYS A 333 3.70 -16.02 11.48
C LYS A 333 2.34 -15.49 11.03
N ILE A 334 1.85 -15.97 9.89
CA ILE A 334 0.56 -15.54 9.35
C ILE A 334 -0.59 -16.14 10.17
N ASP A 335 -1.47 -15.27 10.66
CA ASP A 335 -2.79 -15.66 11.16
C ASP A 335 -3.74 -15.84 9.97
N PHE A 336 -3.95 -17.09 9.56
CA PHE A 336 -4.80 -17.42 8.42
C PHE A 336 -6.31 -17.29 8.68
N GLU A 337 -6.73 -17.11 9.92
CA GLU A 337 -8.12 -16.79 10.25
C GLU A 337 -8.37 -15.29 10.03
N LYS A 338 -7.42 -14.45 10.44
CA LYS A 338 -7.44 -13.01 10.14
C LYS A 338 -7.19 -12.72 8.65
N TYR A 339 -6.28 -13.48 8.02
CA TYR A 339 -5.81 -13.26 6.65
C TYR A 339 -6.07 -14.48 5.75
N PRO A 340 -7.33 -14.84 5.46
CA PRO A 340 -7.66 -16.06 4.74
C PRO A 340 -7.14 -16.11 3.30
N LEU A 341 -7.00 -14.97 2.61
CA LEU A 341 -6.47 -14.91 1.24
C LEU A 341 -4.98 -15.30 1.19
N ALA A 342 -4.26 -15.14 2.31
CA ALA A 342 -2.85 -15.48 2.41
C ALA A 342 -2.60 -16.99 2.23
N LYS A 343 -3.62 -17.84 2.35
CA LYS A 343 -3.51 -19.29 2.05
C LYS A 343 -3.11 -19.58 0.60
N SER A 344 -3.31 -18.63 -0.30
CA SER A 344 -3.01 -18.75 -1.73
C SER A 344 -1.62 -18.23 -2.13
N ILE A 345 -0.85 -17.65 -1.19
CA ILE A 345 0.48 -17.11 -1.51
C ILE A 345 1.52 -18.22 -1.61
N THR A 346 2.53 -18.05 -2.46
CA THR A 346 3.59 -19.03 -2.68
C THR A 346 4.97 -18.45 -2.38
N PRO A 347 5.39 -18.34 -1.11
CA PRO A 347 6.69 -17.78 -0.77
C PRO A 347 7.81 -18.72 -1.22
N VAL A 348 8.87 -18.14 -1.78
CA VAL A 348 10.10 -18.84 -2.16
C VAL A 348 11.28 -18.23 -1.41
N GLU A 349 12.06 -19.07 -0.75
CA GLU A 349 13.22 -18.63 0.03
C GLU A 349 14.52 -18.86 -0.74
N CYS A 350 15.47 -17.94 -0.57
CA CYS A 350 16.85 -18.14 -0.97
C CYS A 350 17.83 -17.56 0.06
N ILE A 351 19.03 -18.15 0.12
CA ILE A 351 20.14 -17.61 0.90
C ILE A 351 21.07 -16.87 -0.07
N LEU A 352 21.32 -15.60 0.23
CA LEU A 352 22.24 -14.74 -0.50
C LEU A 352 23.55 -14.64 0.28
N ASN A 353 24.64 -15.13 -0.30
CA ASN A 353 25.96 -15.18 0.31
C ASN A 353 26.86 -14.06 -0.21
N ALA A 354 27.93 -13.73 0.54
CA ALA A 354 28.93 -12.78 0.09
C ALA A 354 29.45 -13.10 -1.33
N GLY A 355 29.47 -12.08 -2.20
CA GLY A 355 29.84 -12.23 -3.62
C GLY A 355 28.65 -12.47 -4.56
N GLU A 356 27.46 -12.71 -4.03
CA GLU A 356 26.23 -12.91 -4.79
C GLU A 356 25.36 -11.66 -4.79
N ALA A 357 24.57 -11.48 -5.86
CA ALA A 357 23.57 -10.45 -5.94
C ALA A 357 22.21 -11.03 -6.34
N LEU A 358 21.14 -10.55 -5.71
CA LEU A 358 19.77 -10.90 -6.03
C LEU A 358 19.11 -9.75 -6.79
N PHE A 359 18.70 -10.02 -8.03
CA PHE A 359 17.80 -9.14 -8.75
C PHE A 359 16.37 -9.35 -8.26
N ILE A 360 15.76 -8.27 -7.76
CA ILE A 360 14.38 -8.22 -7.29
C ILE A 360 13.60 -7.31 -8.25
N PRO A 361 12.75 -7.87 -9.12
CA PRO A 361 11.97 -7.06 -10.03
C PRO A 361 10.96 -6.20 -9.27
N ILE A 362 10.64 -5.01 -9.78
CA ILE A 362 9.68 -4.07 -9.17
C ILE A 362 8.37 -4.75 -8.76
N GLY A 363 7.86 -4.48 -7.56
CA GLY A 363 6.60 -5.07 -7.10
C GLY A 363 6.68 -6.54 -6.67
N TRP A 364 7.84 -7.21 -6.80
CA TRP A 364 8.05 -8.48 -6.10
C TRP A 364 8.09 -8.24 -4.60
N TRP A 365 7.26 -8.97 -3.90
CA TRP A 365 7.16 -8.88 -2.46
C TRP A 365 8.31 -9.65 -1.84
N HIS A 366 8.92 -9.08 -0.81
CA HIS A 366 10.05 -9.70 -0.16
C HIS A 366 10.19 -9.29 1.30
N SER A 367 10.68 -10.22 2.11
CA SER A 367 11.21 -9.97 3.45
C SER A 367 12.65 -10.45 3.52
N VAL A 368 13.44 -9.84 4.39
CA VAL A 368 14.90 -10.05 4.44
C VAL A 368 15.34 -10.25 5.88
N GLU A 369 16.03 -11.34 6.16
CA GLU A 369 16.61 -11.67 7.47
C GLU A 369 18.12 -11.83 7.35
N SER A 370 18.90 -11.14 8.18
CA SER A 370 20.35 -11.36 8.27
C SER A 370 20.64 -12.63 9.08
N LEU A 371 21.32 -13.59 8.47
CA LEU A 371 21.70 -14.85 9.12
C LEU A 371 23.04 -14.74 9.88
N ASP A 372 23.83 -13.73 9.52
CA ASP A 372 25.11 -13.36 10.14
C ASP A 372 25.14 -11.85 10.42
N VAL A 373 26.21 -11.36 11.05
CA VAL A 373 26.58 -9.95 10.89
C VAL A 373 26.71 -9.68 9.38
N SER A 374 25.94 -8.72 8.88
CA SER A 374 25.72 -8.58 7.43
C SER A 374 26.03 -7.16 6.96
N ILE A 375 26.77 -7.04 5.86
CA ILE A 375 26.94 -5.80 5.09
C ILE A 375 26.47 -6.06 3.65
N SER A 376 25.51 -5.29 3.19
CA SER A 376 24.96 -5.38 1.84
C SER A 376 24.86 -4.00 1.20
N ILE A 377 24.94 -3.95 -0.12
CA ILE A 377 24.53 -2.79 -0.92
C ILE A 377 23.28 -3.16 -1.67
N SER A 378 22.33 -2.25 -1.79
CA SER A 378 21.32 -2.35 -2.82
C SER A 378 21.44 -1.19 -3.79
N PHE A 379 21.10 -1.40 -5.07
CA PHE A 379 21.11 -0.33 -6.05
C PHE A 379 19.95 -0.39 -7.04
N THR A 380 19.58 0.78 -7.56
CA THR A 380 18.45 0.96 -8.49
C THR A 380 18.82 1.70 -9.77
N HIS A 381 20.11 2.03 -9.97
CA HIS A 381 20.62 2.75 -11.15
C HIS A 381 21.02 1.81 -12.30
N PHE A 382 20.07 1.02 -12.82
CA PHE A 382 20.33 0.16 -13.98
C PHE A 382 20.47 0.98 -15.27
N ASN A 383 21.24 0.50 -16.24
CA ASN A 383 21.24 0.96 -17.64
C ASN A 383 19.95 0.53 -18.40
N ALA A 384 18.81 0.55 -17.71
CA ALA A 384 17.49 0.22 -18.21
C ALA A 384 16.44 1.11 -17.50
N PRO A 385 15.25 1.32 -18.10
CA PRO A 385 14.22 2.14 -17.48
C PRO A 385 13.84 1.65 -16.08
N ASN A 386 13.94 2.53 -15.07
CA ASN A 386 13.63 2.20 -13.67
C ASN A 386 12.88 3.32 -12.90
N HIS A 387 12.30 4.29 -13.61
CA HIS A 387 11.60 5.45 -13.03
C HIS A 387 10.09 5.22 -12.90
N TYR A 388 9.69 4.09 -12.30
CA TYR A 388 8.27 3.72 -12.20
C TYR A 388 7.55 4.37 -11.01
N ILE A 389 8.29 4.78 -9.99
CA ILE A 389 7.81 5.49 -8.79
C ILE A 389 6.97 6.73 -9.12
N ASP A 390 7.29 7.43 -10.21
CA ASP A 390 6.61 8.69 -10.60
C ASP A 390 5.11 8.53 -10.87
N ARG A 391 4.67 7.29 -11.14
CA ARG A 391 3.26 6.94 -11.39
C ARG A 391 2.63 6.12 -10.27
N PHE A 392 3.33 5.89 -9.17
CA PHE A 392 2.78 5.17 -8.03
C PHE A 392 1.69 6.02 -7.36
N PRO A 393 0.50 5.47 -7.07
CA PRO A 393 -0.56 6.20 -6.41
C PRO A 393 -0.13 6.55 -4.98
N LYS A 394 0.02 7.84 -4.70
CA LYS A 394 0.26 8.33 -3.34
C LYS A 394 -1.07 8.35 -2.61
N GLU A 395 -1.12 7.76 -1.42
CA GLU A 395 -2.24 7.97 -0.49
C GLU A 395 -2.43 9.47 -0.28
N VAL A 396 -3.69 9.93 -0.33
CA VAL A 396 -4.09 11.35 -0.16
C VAL A 396 -4.32 11.64 1.30
#